data_AF-A0A933EUJ5-F1
#
_entry.id   AF-A0A933EUJ5-F1
#
_cell.length_a   1.000
_cell.length_b   1.000
_cell.length_c   1.000
_cell.angle_alpha   90.00
_cell.angle_beta   90.00
_cell.angle_gamma   90.00
#
_symmetry.space_group_name_H-M   'P 1'
#
loop_
_entity.id
_entity.type
_entity.pdbx_description
1 polymer ?
#
loop_
_entity_poly.entity_id
_entity_poly.type
_entity_poly.pdbx_seq_one_letter_code
_entity_poly.pdbx_strand_id
1 'polypeptide(L)'
;MAFNNICPGSTSLKSPMPEYTPCPNCGEEVEIWTDEIKTTCSNCKTTVFKDRKMSCIDWCQFAKDCFGEVEYNRIKGVAAPAGDPASMSDGGIAS
;
A
#
# COMPACT_ATOMS: atom_id res chain seq x y z
N MET A 1 22.46 -4.94 -8.86
CA MET A 1 21.33 -4.97 -7.91
C MET A 1 20.58 -6.26 -8.16
N ALA A 2 20.45 -7.12 -7.15
CA ALA A 2 19.99 -8.49 -7.35
C ALA A 2 18.49 -8.54 -7.72
N PHE A 3 18.21 -8.93 -8.96
CA PHE A 3 16.89 -9.38 -9.38
C PHE A 3 16.64 -10.77 -8.79
N ASN A 4 16.38 -10.84 -7.49
CA ASN A 4 15.58 -11.96 -6.99
C ASN A 4 14.17 -11.74 -7.53
N ASN A 5 13.54 -12.76 -8.11
CA ASN A 5 12.14 -12.75 -8.58
C ASN A 5 11.12 -12.61 -7.41
N ILE A 6 11.51 -11.94 -6.33
CA ILE A 6 10.79 -11.80 -5.08
C ILE A 6 10.54 -10.31 -4.88
N CYS A 7 9.27 -9.93 -4.93
CA CYS A 7 8.81 -8.61 -4.53
C CYS A 7 8.98 -8.47 -3.00
N PRO A 8 9.82 -7.53 -2.50
CA PRO A 8 10.04 -7.33 -1.06
C PRO A 8 8.76 -7.15 -0.25
N GLY A 9 7.77 -6.45 -0.81
CA GLY A 9 6.44 -6.28 -0.19
C GLY A 9 5.62 -7.56 -0.09
N SER A 10 5.92 -8.58 -0.90
CA SER A 10 5.24 -9.87 -0.82
C SER A 10 5.73 -10.75 0.33
N THR A 11 6.89 -10.46 0.92
CA THR A 11 7.48 -11.27 1.99
C THR A 11 6.56 -11.33 3.22
N SER A 12 6.05 -10.18 3.67
CA SER A 12 5.13 -10.08 4.80
C SER A 12 3.76 -10.74 4.56
N LEU A 13 3.37 -10.91 3.29
CA LEU A 13 2.15 -11.62 2.91
C LEU A 13 2.35 -13.14 2.81
N LYS A 14 3.54 -13.58 2.37
CA LYS A 14 3.86 -15.00 2.21
C LYS A 14 4.27 -15.67 3.51
N SER A 15 4.80 -14.90 4.45
CA SER A 15 5.27 -15.38 5.74
C SER A 15 4.86 -14.39 6.82
N PRO A 16 3.56 -14.38 7.20
CA PRO A 16 3.05 -13.43 8.15
C PRO A 16 3.60 -13.72 9.55
N MET A 17 3.96 -12.66 10.28
CA MET A 17 4.46 -12.74 11.65
C MET A 17 3.60 -11.88 12.57
N PRO A 18 3.40 -12.29 13.83
CA PRO A 18 2.72 -11.46 14.81
C PRO A 18 3.63 -10.30 15.26
N GLU A 19 3.10 -9.08 15.21
CA GLU A 19 3.70 -7.89 15.82
C GLU A 19 2.84 -7.44 17.00
N TYR A 20 3.47 -6.97 18.07
CA TYR A 20 2.78 -6.46 19.25
C TYR A 20 2.90 -4.94 19.31
N THR A 21 1.77 -4.26 19.48
CA THR A 21 1.71 -2.80 19.61
C THR A 21 0.78 -2.40 20.74
N PRO A 22 1.13 -1.39 21.55
CA PRO A 22 0.26 -0.94 22.63
C PRO A 22 -1.02 -0.30 22.09
N CYS A 23 -2.16 -0.64 22.69
CA CYS A 23 -3.44 -0.03 22.35
C CYS A 23 -3.41 1.48 22.70
N PRO A 24 -3.73 2.39 21.77
CA PRO A 24 -3.74 3.83 22.04
C PRO A 24 -4.84 4.28 23.02
N ASN A 25 -5.82 3.42 23.31
CA ASN A 25 -6.91 3.72 24.25
C ASN A 25 -6.60 3.23 25.67
N CYS A 26 -6.31 1.94 25.84
CA CYS A 26 -6.14 1.34 27.16
C CYS A 26 -4.70 0.93 27.52
N GLY A 27 -3.75 1.00 26.57
CA GLY A 27 -2.35 0.62 26.78
C GLY A 27 -2.05 -0.88 26.76
N GLU A 28 -3.06 -1.74 26.61
CA GLU A 28 -2.88 -3.21 26.49
C GLU A 28 -2.06 -3.57 25.25
N GLU A 29 -1.19 -4.57 25.33
CA GLU A 29 -0.50 -5.10 24.15
C GLU A 29 -1.48 -5.82 23.24
N VAL A 30 -1.56 -5.36 21.99
CA VAL A 30 -2.42 -5.95 20.97
C VAL A 30 -1.58 -6.56 19.87
N GLU A 31 -1.93 -7.78 19.50
CA GLU A 31 -1.34 -8.50 18.38
C GLU A 31 -1.96 -8.01 17.05
N ILE A 32 -1.09 -7.63 16.11
CA ILE A 32 -1.42 -7.35 14.71
C ILE A 32 -0.50 -8.16 13.82
N TRP A 33 -1.06 -8.94 12.90
CA TRP A 33 -0.24 -9.69 11.94
C TRP A 33 0.36 -8.79 10.87
N THR A 34 1.52 -9.16 10.32
CA THR A 34 2.21 -8.34 9.31
C THR A 34 1.41 -8.11 8.02
N ASP A 35 0.47 -9.00 7.72
CA ASP A 35 -0.47 -8.93 6.59
C ASP A 35 -1.80 -8.24 6.94
N GLU A 36 -2.00 -7.86 8.21
CA GLU A 36 -3.18 -7.15 8.67
C GLU A 36 -2.92 -5.64 8.81
N ILE A 37 -3.96 -4.85 8.48
CA ILE A 37 -3.92 -3.38 8.57
C ILE A 37 -4.49 -2.89 9.91
N LYS A 38 -5.36 -3.69 10.53
CA LYS A 38 -6.05 -3.36 11.77
C LYS A 38 -6.36 -4.62 12.57
N THR A 39 -6.46 -4.46 13.87
CA THR A 39 -6.96 -5.47 14.81
C THR A 39 -7.96 -4.85 15.77
N THR A 40 -8.61 -5.68 16.58
CA THR A 40 -9.49 -5.22 17.66
C THR A 40 -8.84 -5.53 19.00
N CYS A 41 -8.67 -4.52 19.85
CA CYS A 41 -8.15 -4.72 21.19
C CYS A 41 -9.07 -5.65 22.01
N SER A 42 -8.50 -6.72 22.57
CA SER A 42 -9.26 -7.69 23.38
C SER A 42 -9.85 -7.08 24.65
N ASN A 43 -9.17 -6.10 25.24
CA ASN A 43 -9.55 -5.43 26.49
C ASN A 43 -10.65 -4.37 26.27
N CYS A 44 -10.35 -3.31 25.53
CA CYS A 44 -11.26 -2.15 25.37
C CYS A 44 -12.11 -2.15 24.10
N LYS A 45 -11.96 -3.16 23.22
CA LYS A 45 -12.66 -3.30 21.93
C LYS A 45 -12.42 -2.16 20.92
N THR A 46 -11.45 -1.28 21.18
CA THR A 46 -11.05 -0.25 20.21
C THR A 46 -10.34 -0.89 19.01
N THR A 47 -10.64 -0.42 17.81
CA THR A 47 -9.91 -0.80 16.60
C THR A 47 -8.55 -0.11 16.60
N VAL A 48 -7.49 -0.90 16.57
CA VAL A 48 -6.10 -0.42 16.50
C VAL A 48 -5.62 -0.58 15.07
N PHE A 49 -5.09 0.50 14.49
CA PHE A 49 -4.54 0.51 13.14
C PHE A 49 -3.02 0.43 13.19
N LYS A 50 -2.43 -0.27 12.23
CA LYS A 50 -0.98 -0.34 12.07
C LYS A 50 -0.47 0.92 11.38
N ASP A 51 0.64 1.48 11.87
CA ASP A 51 1.23 2.71 11.30
C ASP A 51 1.86 2.51 9.92
N ARG A 52 2.26 1.28 9.56
CA ARG A 52 2.89 1.00 8.26
C ARG A 52 1.86 0.76 7.16
N LYS A 53 1.85 1.67 6.18
CA LYS A 53 1.23 1.41 4.87
C LYS A 53 2.12 0.43 4.09
N MET A 54 1.59 -0.75 3.79
CA MET A 54 2.25 -1.77 2.97
C MET A 54 2.27 -1.42 1.47
N SER A 55 2.32 -0.15 1.10
CA SER A 55 2.21 0.24 -0.30
C SER A 55 3.54 0.04 -1.02
N CYS A 56 3.51 -0.74 -2.11
CA CYS A 56 4.66 -0.90 -3.00
C CYS A 56 5.12 0.43 -3.63
N ILE A 57 4.27 1.46 -3.60
CA ILE A 57 4.59 2.79 -4.15
C ILE A 57 5.74 3.50 -3.43
N ASP A 58 6.03 3.13 -2.18
CA ASP A 58 7.02 3.83 -1.37
C ASP A 58 8.46 3.34 -1.58
N TRP A 59 8.65 2.12 -2.08
CA TRP A 59 9.97 1.48 -2.15
C TRP A 59 10.21 0.69 -3.45
N CYS A 60 9.18 0.37 -4.24
CA CYS A 60 9.35 -0.40 -5.46
C CYS A 60 9.78 0.50 -6.63
N GLN A 61 10.91 0.16 -7.27
CA GLN A 61 11.39 0.88 -8.46
C GLN A 61 10.43 0.82 -9.64
N PHE A 62 9.64 -0.26 -9.75
CA PHE A 62 8.65 -0.46 -10.83
C PHE A 62 7.29 0.16 -10.50
N ALA A 63 7.12 0.79 -9.33
CA ALA A 63 5.83 1.34 -8.94
C ALA A 63 5.30 2.37 -9.96
N LYS A 64 6.16 3.22 -10.53
CA LYS A 64 5.72 4.18 -11.54
C LYS A 64 5.15 3.49 -12.79
N ASP A 65 5.76 2.38 -13.20
CA ASP A 65 5.29 1.59 -14.35
C ASP A 65 4.00 0.81 -14.04
N CYS A 66 3.87 0.27 -12.82
CA CYS A 66 2.67 -0.48 -12.41
C CYS A 66 1.43 0.41 -12.24
N PHE A 67 1.58 1.60 -11.66
CA PHE A 67 0.46 2.50 -11.39
C PHE A 67 0.20 3.49 -12.54
N GLY A 68 1.20 3.74 -13.37
CA GLY A 68 1.17 4.83 -14.35
C GLY A 68 1.46 6.20 -13.72
N GLU A 69 1.91 7.13 -14.55
CA GLU A 69 2.43 8.43 -14.09
C GLU A 69 1.41 9.29 -13.33
N VAL A 70 0.17 9.33 -13.82
CA VAL A 70 -0.91 10.14 -13.23
C VAL A 70 -1.25 9.65 -11.82
N GLU A 71 -1.49 8.35 -11.66
CA GLU A 71 -1.88 7.76 -10.38
C GLU A 71 -0.71 7.73 -9.39
N TYR A 72 0.51 7.46 -9.87
CA TYR A 72 1.71 7.52 -9.04
C TYR A 72 1.90 8.90 -8.38
N ASN A 73 1.80 9.97 -9.19
CA ASN A 73 1.94 11.34 -8.71
C ASN A 73 0.82 11.73 -7.74
N ARG A 74 -0.44 11.31 -8.04
CA ARG A 74 -1.60 11.53 -7.15
C ARG A 74 -1.38 10.92 -5.77
N ILE A 75 -0.89 9.68 -5.69
CA ILE A 75 -0.68 8.98 -4.41
C ILE A 75 0.53 9.54 -3.66
N LYS A 76 1.62 9.92 -4.35
CA LYS A 76 2.81 10.52 -3.70
C LYS A 76 2.60 11.98 -3.29
N GLY A 77 1.46 12.60 -3.63
CA GLY A 77 1.17 13.99 -3.31
C GLY A 77 2.06 14.99 -4.06
N VAL A 78 2.72 14.54 -5.13
CA VAL A 78 3.42 15.42 -6.06
C VAL A 78 2.36 15.92 -7.02
N ALA A 79 2.17 17.24 -7.14
CA ALA A 79 1.22 17.80 -8.10
C ALA A 79 1.53 17.18 -9.48
N ALA A 80 0.60 16.37 -9.98
CA ALA A 80 0.74 15.79 -11.31
C ALA A 80 0.89 16.96 -12.29
N PRO A 81 1.83 16.89 -13.26
CA PRO A 81 1.76 17.83 -14.37
C PRO A 81 0.37 17.69 -14.97
N ALA A 82 -0.34 18.81 -15.13
CA ALA A 82 -1.66 18.85 -15.72
C ALA A 82 -1.60 18.08 -17.06
N GLY A 83 -2.20 16.89 -17.10
CA GLY A 83 -2.22 16.08 -18.30
C GLY A 83 -3.03 16.81 -19.36
N ASP A 84 -2.42 17.01 -20.53
CA ASP A 84 -3.11 17.46 -21.72
C ASP A 84 -4.23 16.46 -22.10
N PRO A 85 -5.46 16.92 -22.39
CA PRO A 85 -6.63 16.07 -22.67
C PRO A 85 -6.60 15.34 -24.04
N ALA A 86 -5.42 15.12 -24.63
CA ALA A 86 -5.29 14.80 -26.06
C ALA A 86 -5.11 13.31 -26.44
N SER A 87 -5.36 12.35 -25.53
CA SER A 87 -5.25 10.92 -25.87
C SER A 87 -6.57 10.13 -25.81
N MET A 88 -7.71 10.82 -25.82
CA MET A 88 -9.01 10.22 -26.15
C MET A 88 -9.28 10.35 -27.65
N SER A 89 -8.55 9.58 -28.46
CA SER A 89 -8.82 9.31 -29.88
C SER A 89 -8.24 7.91 -30.15
N ASP A 90 -8.97 6.88 -30.53
CA ASP A 90 -10.19 6.81 -31.32
C ASP A 90 -10.96 5.53 -30.99
N GLY A 91 -12.24 5.68 -30.67
CA GLY A 91 -13.21 4.61 -30.87
C GLY A 91 -13.44 4.46 -32.37
N GLY A 92 -12.65 3.59 -33.02
CA GLY A 92 -12.89 3.15 -34.38
C GLY A 92 -13.63 1.82 -34.38
N ILE A 93 -14.94 1.86 -34.56
CA ILE A 93 -15.69 0.67 -34.98
C ILE A 93 -15.29 0.42 -36.43
N ALA A 94 -14.58 -0.69 -36.69
CA ALA A 94 -14.42 -1.18 -38.04
C ALA A 94 -15.62 -2.08 -38.35
N SER A 95 -16.28 -1.74 -39.46
CA SER A 95 -17.50 -2.31 -40.04
C SER A 95 -17.51 -3.81 -40.23
#